data_AF-A0A2E1IPP3-F1
#
_entry.id   AF-A0A2E1IPP3-F1
#
_cell.length_a   1.000
_cell.length_b   1.000
_cell.length_c   1.000
_cell.angle_alpha   90.00
_cell.angle_beta   90.00
_cell.angle_gamma   90.00
#
_symmetry.space_group_name_H-M   'P 1'
#
loop_
_entity.id
_entity.type
_entity.pdbx_description
1 polymer ?
#
loop_
_entity_poly.entity_id
_entity_poly.type
_entity_poly.pdbx_seq_one_letter_code
_entity_poly.pdbx_strand_id
1 'polypeptide(L)'
;MSTIRSRLAAVCTGLALAVIGSPAHALERLVLRFPFLETSITLNLAESGSAEELIRSSPDLSDLLAATDGRLLELLQKVFQAPLPVETKQFLEGSTGQPLLEQALMAATDLVDLQGVEADTTGRMLTDALIRAEAKQQPNILGFLRELPGEEASIQLGRVIDAANRLKANQEKGVALAKAGPAASVTAALQAPLTPVWTRQELTVAVSHRPEAVSVLMLVPTGNANGRVVVISHGLWDDPESFEGWGEFLATHGYTVLMPDHPGSDGAQQRAMLAGDREPPGAEELRLRPLDVSALLDAVESGRLLSGRGLNTQSVAVVGHSWGGTTALQLVGAVPTVRKLSTRCADLRDPERNISWILQCSWLNGIAQAGVADSRVKAAVAVSPPLRLLFEQSSSKNLSTKVLLVSGTRDWVVPSGPEAIAPMRESGATKQGHRLVLAEGMNHFSLRSFRGETQPAVVGPLLLAWINEQLGLNEAFTFSGGGWGDPTVNLVDVSDRL
;
A
#
# COMPACT_ATOMS: atom_id res chain seq x y z
N MET A 1 -8.67 -78.48 42.27
CA MET A 1 -10.15 -78.47 42.10
C MET A 1 -10.46 -77.34 41.13
N SER A 2 -10.41 -77.65 39.84
CA SER A 2 -11.56 -77.81 38.92
C SER A 2 -12.10 -76.45 38.42
N THR A 3 -11.83 -76.10 37.15
CA THR A 3 -12.76 -76.18 35.98
C THR A 3 -13.59 -74.90 35.80
N ILE A 4 -13.30 -74.06 34.80
CA ILE A 4 -13.83 -74.04 33.40
C ILE A 4 -14.98 -73.04 33.20
N ARG A 5 -14.69 -72.04 32.34
CA ARG A 5 -15.50 -71.38 31.28
C ARG A 5 -16.95 -70.91 31.58
N SER A 6 -17.20 -69.64 31.27
CA SER A 6 -18.01 -69.27 30.10
C SER A 6 -17.92 -67.77 29.78
N ARG A 7 -17.98 -67.48 28.47
CA ARG A 7 -17.84 -66.18 27.82
C ARG A 7 -19.11 -65.36 27.97
N LEU A 8 -19.01 -64.04 28.11
CA LEU A 8 -19.81 -63.11 27.31
C LEU A 8 -19.07 -61.78 27.19
N ALA A 9 -18.81 -61.39 25.95
CA ALA A 9 -18.31 -60.07 25.59
C ALA A 9 -19.42 -59.04 25.80
N ALA A 10 -19.09 -57.91 26.43
CA ALA A 10 -19.88 -56.70 26.34
C ALA A 10 -18.91 -55.52 26.20
N VAL A 11 -18.85 -55.06 24.96
CA VAL A 11 -18.18 -53.86 24.47
C VAL A 11 -18.78 -52.65 25.17
N CYS A 12 -17.94 -51.78 25.74
CA CYS A 12 -18.29 -50.41 26.08
C CYS A 12 -17.22 -49.49 25.50
N THR A 13 -17.26 -49.33 24.18
CA THR A 13 -16.71 -48.17 23.48
C THR A 13 -17.63 -46.99 23.81
N GLY A 14 -17.21 -46.15 24.76
CA GLY A 14 -17.83 -44.87 25.00
C GLY A 14 -17.62 -43.98 23.79
N LEU A 15 -18.72 -43.51 23.20
CA LEU A 15 -18.76 -42.55 22.11
C LEU A 15 -17.95 -41.29 22.49
N ALA A 16 -16.79 -41.13 21.87
CA ALA A 16 -16.32 -39.81 21.50
C ALA A 16 -17.22 -39.34 20.35
N LEU A 17 -18.28 -38.60 20.68
CA LEU A 17 -18.98 -37.77 19.71
C LEU A 17 -17.97 -36.73 19.22
N ALA A 18 -17.29 -37.07 18.13
CA ALA A 18 -16.74 -36.06 17.26
C ALA A 18 -17.89 -35.15 16.88
N VAL A 19 -17.82 -33.89 17.31
CA VAL A 19 -18.57 -32.81 16.67
C VAL A 19 -18.00 -32.71 15.25
N ILE A 20 -18.53 -33.55 14.36
CA ILE A 20 -18.41 -33.36 12.93
C ILE A 20 -19.25 -32.12 12.69
N GLY A 21 -18.61 -30.95 12.56
CA GLY A 21 -19.28 -29.76 12.07
C GLY A 21 -20.03 -30.13 10.80
N SER A 22 -21.34 -29.89 10.77
CA SER A 22 -22.15 -30.09 9.58
C SER A 22 -21.45 -29.37 8.41
N PRO A 23 -21.38 -29.97 7.20
CA PRO A 23 -20.84 -29.27 6.05
C PRO A 23 -21.61 -27.96 5.91
N ALA A 24 -20.92 -26.83 5.98
CA ALA A 24 -21.56 -25.53 5.79
C ALA A 24 -22.29 -25.59 4.45
N HIS A 25 -23.58 -25.24 4.46
CA HIS A 25 -24.39 -25.23 3.26
C HIS A 25 -23.77 -24.28 2.22
N ALA A 26 -23.72 -24.73 0.98
CA ALA A 26 -23.35 -23.92 -0.18
C ALA A 26 -24.25 -22.69 -0.28
N LEU A 27 -23.70 -21.55 -0.73
CA LEU A 27 -24.40 -20.29 -0.82
C LEU A 27 -25.70 -20.43 -1.60
N GLU A 28 -26.83 -20.12 -0.97
CA GLU A 28 -28.14 -20.32 -1.59
C GLU A 28 -28.60 -19.11 -2.40
N ARG A 29 -28.27 -17.89 -1.94
CA ARG A 29 -28.69 -16.64 -2.58
C ARG A 29 -27.58 -15.60 -2.65
N LEU A 30 -27.55 -14.85 -3.75
CA LEU A 30 -26.79 -13.61 -3.88
C LEU A 30 -27.77 -12.44 -4.03
N VAL A 31 -27.66 -11.44 -3.16
CA VAL A 31 -28.56 -10.30 -3.11
C VAL A 31 -27.80 -8.99 -3.33
N LEU A 32 -28.19 -8.23 -4.33
CA LEU A 32 -27.69 -6.87 -4.53
C LEU A 32 -28.68 -5.90 -3.88
N ARG A 33 -28.29 -5.25 -2.78
CA ARG A 33 -29.18 -4.36 -2.01
C ARG A 33 -29.01 -2.91 -2.46
N PHE A 34 -30.10 -2.28 -2.91
CA PHE A 34 -30.17 -0.88 -3.32
C PHE A 34 -30.97 -0.07 -2.30
N PRO A 35 -30.35 0.34 -1.17
CA PRO A 35 -31.09 0.92 -0.05
C PRO A 35 -31.85 2.21 -0.40
N PHE A 36 -31.36 2.99 -1.37
CA PHE A 36 -32.02 4.23 -1.81
C PHE A 36 -33.25 4.01 -2.68
N LEU A 37 -33.35 2.84 -3.32
CA LEU A 37 -34.48 2.48 -4.18
C LEU A 37 -35.49 1.61 -3.44
N GLU A 38 -35.22 1.22 -2.18
CA GLU A 38 -35.97 0.21 -1.43
C GLU A 38 -36.14 -1.10 -2.21
N THR A 39 -35.20 -1.39 -3.12
CA THR A 39 -35.21 -2.58 -3.96
C THR A 39 -33.98 -3.46 -3.71
N SER A 40 -34.14 -4.73 -4.04
CA SER A 40 -33.06 -5.70 -4.07
C SER A 40 -33.18 -6.53 -5.34
N ILE A 41 -32.05 -6.99 -5.87
CA ILE A 41 -32.00 -7.99 -6.92
C ILE A 41 -31.53 -9.29 -6.29
N THR A 42 -32.37 -10.34 -6.34
CA THR A 42 -32.06 -11.65 -5.78
C THR A 42 -31.73 -12.67 -6.87
N LEU A 43 -30.63 -13.38 -6.69
CA LEU A 43 -30.18 -14.49 -7.53
C LEU A 43 -30.14 -15.77 -6.69
N ASN A 44 -30.94 -16.78 -7.05
CA ASN A 44 -31.03 -18.05 -6.35
C ASN A 44 -29.98 -19.03 -6.88
N LEU A 45 -28.87 -19.19 -6.16
CA LEU A 45 -27.73 -20.02 -6.56
C LEU A 45 -27.98 -21.52 -6.36
N ALA A 46 -28.91 -21.89 -5.45
CA ALA A 46 -29.26 -23.28 -5.10
C ALA A 46 -30.16 -23.98 -6.14
N GLU A 47 -30.98 -23.22 -6.89
CA GLU A 47 -31.91 -23.78 -7.87
C GLU A 47 -31.37 -23.63 -9.31
N SER A 48 -30.91 -24.75 -9.89
CA SER A 48 -30.64 -24.98 -11.32
C SER A 48 -29.48 -24.27 -12.04
N GLY A 49 -28.93 -24.95 -13.05
CA GLY A 49 -28.64 -24.34 -14.35
C GLY A 49 -27.33 -23.58 -14.60
N SER A 50 -27.05 -23.33 -15.88
CA SER A 50 -25.99 -22.43 -16.36
C SER A 50 -26.23 -20.98 -15.88
N ALA A 51 -25.25 -20.09 -16.04
CA ALA A 51 -25.42 -18.67 -15.72
C ALA A 51 -26.66 -18.03 -16.38
N GLU A 52 -27.05 -18.51 -17.57
CA GLU A 52 -28.24 -18.04 -18.29
C GLU A 52 -29.55 -18.36 -17.57
N GLU A 53 -29.67 -19.57 -17.03
CA GLU A 53 -30.86 -20.03 -16.33
C GLU A 53 -31.03 -19.27 -15.02
N LEU A 54 -29.94 -19.07 -14.27
CA LEU A 54 -29.89 -18.25 -13.05
C LEU A 54 -30.37 -16.81 -13.28
N ILE A 55 -29.95 -16.18 -14.38
CA ILE A 55 -30.30 -14.80 -14.67
C ILE A 55 -31.76 -14.69 -15.11
N ARG A 56 -32.25 -15.64 -15.92
CA ARG A 56 -33.65 -15.64 -16.40
C ARG A 56 -34.67 -16.04 -15.34
N SER A 57 -34.27 -16.84 -14.36
CA SER A 57 -35.16 -17.27 -13.27
C SER A 57 -35.35 -16.19 -12.19
N SER A 58 -34.54 -15.12 -12.21
CA SER A 58 -34.67 -13.98 -11.29
C SER A 58 -35.80 -13.04 -11.76
N PRO A 59 -36.91 -12.92 -11.01
CA PRO A 59 -38.01 -12.02 -11.35
C PRO A 59 -37.54 -10.56 -11.41
N ASP A 60 -36.65 -10.17 -10.49
CA ASP A 60 -36.11 -8.81 -10.37
C ASP A 60 -35.29 -8.37 -11.59
N LEU A 61 -34.70 -9.33 -12.32
CA LEU A 61 -33.92 -9.05 -13.53
C LEU A 61 -34.74 -9.04 -14.81
N SER A 62 -35.91 -9.68 -14.83
CA SER A 62 -36.71 -9.84 -16.06
C SER A 62 -37.03 -8.51 -16.76
N ASP A 63 -37.42 -7.48 -16.00
CA ASP A 63 -37.70 -6.14 -16.53
C ASP A 63 -36.42 -5.41 -16.99
N LEU A 64 -35.32 -5.55 -16.25
CA LEU A 64 -34.02 -4.97 -16.60
C LEU A 64 -33.42 -5.61 -17.87
N LEU A 65 -33.62 -6.91 -18.06
CA LEU A 65 -33.20 -7.62 -19.27
C LEU A 65 -33.97 -7.13 -20.49
N ALA A 66 -35.28 -6.92 -20.35
CA ALA A 66 -36.12 -6.34 -21.40
C ALA A 66 -35.69 -4.90 -21.73
N ALA A 67 -35.43 -4.07 -20.72
CA ALA A 67 -35.03 -2.67 -20.89
C ALA A 67 -33.63 -2.48 -21.50
N THR A 68 -32.77 -3.51 -21.42
CA THR A 68 -31.39 -3.46 -21.93
C THR A 68 -31.21 -4.20 -23.27
N ASP A 69 -32.30 -4.63 -23.91
CA ASP A 69 -32.30 -5.47 -25.12
C ASP A 69 -31.40 -6.72 -24.96
N GLY A 70 -31.37 -7.33 -23.77
CA GLY A 70 -30.53 -8.50 -23.49
C GLY A 70 -29.04 -8.23 -23.25
N ARG A 71 -28.54 -6.99 -23.41
CA ARG A 71 -27.12 -6.66 -23.15
C ARG A 71 -26.70 -6.95 -21.71
N LEU A 72 -27.61 -6.80 -20.75
CA LEU A 72 -27.35 -7.13 -19.34
C LEU A 72 -27.19 -8.64 -19.13
N LEU A 73 -27.95 -9.48 -19.86
CA LEU A 73 -27.81 -10.94 -19.81
C LEU A 73 -26.42 -11.35 -20.28
N GLU A 74 -25.97 -10.82 -21.42
CA GLU A 74 -24.63 -11.09 -21.97
C GLU A 74 -23.52 -10.68 -21.00
N LEU A 75 -23.64 -9.49 -20.38
CA LEU A 75 -22.68 -9.00 -19.40
C LEU A 75 -22.61 -9.91 -18.16
N LEU A 76 -23.77 -10.23 -17.56
CA LEU A 76 -23.82 -11.06 -16.34
C LEU A 76 -23.35 -12.49 -16.61
N GLN A 77 -23.70 -13.07 -17.76
CA GLN A 77 -23.16 -14.37 -18.17
C GLN A 77 -21.64 -14.31 -18.30
N LYS A 78 -21.10 -13.29 -18.98
CA LYS A 78 -19.66 -13.12 -19.14
C LYS A 78 -18.93 -12.99 -17.80
N VAL A 79 -19.51 -12.29 -16.84
CA VAL A 79 -18.97 -12.19 -15.48
C VAL A 79 -19.04 -13.54 -14.77
N PHE A 80 -20.20 -14.18 -14.70
CA PHE A 80 -20.37 -15.45 -13.99
C PHE A 80 -19.54 -16.60 -14.58
N GLN A 81 -19.35 -16.62 -15.90
CA GLN A 81 -18.55 -17.62 -16.60
C GLN A 81 -17.08 -17.23 -16.72
N ALA A 82 -16.69 -16.03 -16.26
CA ALA A 82 -15.29 -15.62 -16.26
C ALA A 82 -14.48 -16.64 -15.46
N PRO A 83 -13.42 -17.24 -16.05
CA PRO A 83 -12.57 -18.16 -15.33
C PRO A 83 -11.92 -17.43 -14.16
N LEU A 84 -11.78 -18.12 -13.03
CA LEU A 84 -11.00 -17.61 -11.92
C LEU A 84 -9.53 -17.66 -12.34
N PRO A 85 -8.75 -16.58 -12.16
CA PRO A 85 -7.33 -16.60 -12.48
C PRO A 85 -6.65 -17.76 -11.76
N VAL A 86 -5.82 -18.53 -12.47
CA VAL A 86 -5.17 -19.74 -11.95
C VAL A 86 -4.35 -19.42 -10.69
N GLU A 87 -3.76 -18.24 -10.71
CA GLU A 87 -2.95 -17.63 -9.66
C GLU A 87 -3.77 -17.36 -8.39
N THR A 88 -5.09 -17.12 -8.49
CA THR A 88 -5.96 -16.75 -7.35
C THR A 88 -5.97 -17.81 -6.27
N LYS A 89 -5.97 -19.09 -6.66
CA LYS A 89 -5.95 -20.21 -5.73
C LYS A 89 -4.62 -20.26 -4.99
N GLN A 90 -3.52 -20.26 -5.73
CA GLN A 90 -2.18 -20.33 -5.16
C GLN A 90 -1.90 -19.13 -4.25
N PHE A 91 -2.31 -17.93 -4.68
CA PHE A 91 -2.27 -16.71 -3.88
C PHE A 91 -3.03 -16.88 -2.57
N LEU A 92 -4.29 -17.30 -2.60
CA LEU A 92 -5.10 -17.44 -1.37
C LEU A 92 -4.58 -18.56 -0.47
N GLU A 93 -4.13 -19.69 -1.03
CA GLU A 93 -3.48 -20.77 -0.26
C GLU A 93 -2.22 -20.26 0.45
N GLY A 94 -1.33 -19.56 -0.25
CA GLY A 94 -0.09 -19.01 0.30
C GLY A 94 -0.28 -17.78 1.19
N SER A 95 -1.43 -17.11 1.12
CA SER A 95 -1.72 -15.88 1.88
C SER A 95 -2.70 -16.08 3.03
N THR A 96 -3.31 -17.27 3.17
CA THR A 96 -4.30 -17.55 4.21
C THR A 96 -3.70 -17.36 5.60
N GLY A 97 -4.34 -16.54 6.43
CA GLY A 97 -3.89 -16.20 7.79
C GLY A 97 -2.78 -15.15 7.86
N GLN A 98 -2.42 -14.54 6.73
CA GLN A 98 -1.37 -13.51 6.69
C GLN A 98 -1.95 -12.13 6.98
N PRO A 99 -1.33 -11.30 7.85
CA PRO A 99 -1.92 -10.06 8.33
C PRO A 99 -2.38 -9.09 7.24
N LEU A 100 -1.65 -9.00 6.13
CA LEU A 100 -2.03 -8.12 5.02
C LEU A 100 -3.30 -8.60 4.31
N LEU A 101 -3.43 -9.91 4.06
CA LEU A 101 -4.65 -10.48 3.52
C LEU A 101 -5.81 -10.32 4.51
N GLU A 102 -5.57 -10.58 5.80
CA GLU A 102 -6.60 -10.44 6.83
C GLU A 102 -7.19 -9.03 6.89
N GLN A 103 -6.34 -8.00 6.80
CA GLN A 103 -6.81 -6.61 6.76
C GLN A 103 -7.57 -6.28 5.48
N ALA A 104 -7.15 -6.83 4.33
CA ALA A 104 -7.85 -6.65 3.06
C ALA A 104 -9.24 -7.32 3.08
N LEU A 105 -9.32 -8.55 3.62
CA LEU A 105 -10.58 -9.29 3.77
C LEU A 105 -11.49 -8.61 4.79
N MET A 106 -10.95 -8.18 5.94
CA MET A 106 -11.70 -7.42 6.92
C MET A 106 -12.29 -6.13 6.30
N ALA A 107 -11.52 -5.40 5.47
CA ALA A 107 -12.06 -4.25 4.74
C ALA A 107 -13.18 -4.64 3.75
N ALA A 108 -13.06 -5.80 3.10
CA ALA A 108 -14.07 -6.31 2.17
C ALA A 108 -15.38 -6.73 2.89
N THR A 109 -15.32 -7.20 4.14
CA THR A 109 -16.52 -7.52 4.94
C THR A 109 -17.39 -6.29 5.23
N ASP A 110 -16.85 -5.08 5.12
CA ASP A 110 -17.69 -3.89 5.19
C ASP A 110 -18.58 -3.77 3.95
N LEU A 111 -18.24 -4.35 2.80
CA LEU A 111 -19.05 -4.25 1.57
C LEU A 111 -19.96 -5.45 1.34
N VAL A 112 -19.56 -6.62 1.84
CA VAL A 112 -20.25 -7.90 1.65
C VAL A 112 -20.68 -8.47 3.00
N ASP A 113 -21.96 -8.75 3.14
CA ASP A 113 -22.54 -9.41 4.32
C ASP A 113 -22.87 -10.86 3.98
N LEU A 114 -22.38 -11.80 4.79
CA LEU A 114 -22.61 -13.23 4.64
C LEU A 114 -23.49 -13.71 5.79
N GLN A 115 -24.71 -14.15 5.48
CA GLN A 115 -25.65 -14.69 6.44
C GLN A 115 -25.48 -16.21 6.59
N GLY A 116 -25.72 -16.74 7.78
CA GLY A 116 -25.65 -18.17 8.06
C GLY A 116 -24.23 -18.72 8.26
N VAL A 117 -23.20 -17.86 8.25
CA VAL A 117 -21.81 -18.23 8.52
C VAL A 117 -21.09 -17.12 9.29
N GLU A 118 -20.14 -17.49 10.15
CA GLU A 118 -19.25 -16.49 10.76
C GLU A 118 -18.29 -15.92 9.70
N ALA A 119 -18.02 -14.62 9.79
CA ALA A 119 -17.08 -13.97 8.89
C ALA A 119 -15.67 -14.54 9.08
N ASP A 120 -15.12 -15.14 8.03
CA ASP A 120 -13.73 -15.60 8.02
C ASP A 120 -12.81 -14.50 7.47
N THR A 121 -12.04 -13.89 8.36
CA THR A 121 -11.02 -12.90 7.98
C THR A 121 -9.69 -13.54 7.58
N THR A 122 -9.49 -14.85 7.81
CA THR A 122 -8.22 -15.54 7.50
C THR A 122 -8.09 -15.86 6.00
N GLY A 123 -9.20 -15.94 5.27
CA GLY A 123 -9.24 -16.29 3.85
C GLY A 123 -9.40 -17.78 3.57
N ARG A 124 -9.40 -18.64 4.60
CA ARG A 124 -9.58 -20.09 4.48
C ARG A 124 -10.90 -20.45 3.79
N MET A 125 -11.98 -19.75 4.11
CA MET A 125 -13.29 -19.88 3.50
C MET A 125 -13.22 -19.69 1.97
N LEU A 126 -12.50 -18.65 1.53
CA LEU A 126 -12.34 -18.34 0.11
C LEU A 126 -11.50 -19.41 -0.57
N THR A 127 -10.39 -19.81 0.06
CA THR A 127 -9.51 -20.89 -0.42
C THR A 127 -10.27 -22.20 -0.59
N ASP A 128 -11.04 -22.61 0.42
CA ASP A 128 -11.80 -23.86 0.39
C ASP A 128 -12.91 -23.82 -0.67
N ALA A 129 -13.57 -22.67 -0.86
CA ALA A 129 -14.58 -22.48 -1.91
C ALA A 129 -13.97 -22.60 -3.31
N LEU A 130 -12.77 -22.04 -3.54
CA LEU A 130 -12.04 -22.19 -4.80
C LEU A 130 -11.67 -23.64 -5.09
N ILE A 131 -11.13 -24.36 -4.10
CA ILE A 131 -10.76 -25.77 -4.22
C ILE A 131 -11.99 -26.61 -4.59
N ARG A 132 -13.13 -26.38 -3.93
CA ARG A 132 -14.38 -27.09 -4.24
C ARG A 132 -14.90 -26.77 -5.64
N ALA A 133 -14.83 -25.51 -6.07
CA ALA A 133 -15.31 -25.08 -7.38
C ALA A 133 -14.49 -25.74 -8.50
N GLU A 134 -13.17 -25.83 -8.34
CA GLU A 134 -12.28 -26.55 -9.24
C GLU A 134 -12.56 -28.06 -9.24
N ALA A 135 -12.73 -28.68 -8.06
CA ALA A 135 -13.06 -30.10 -7.94
C ALA A 135 -14.38 -30.47 -8.63
N LYS A 136 -15.32 -29.51 -8.72
CA LYS A 136 -16.59 -29.63 -9.45
C LYS A 136 -16.50 -29.23 -10.93
N GLN A 137 -15.29 -28.96 -11.45
CA GLN A 137 -15.03 -28.51 -12.82
C GLN A 137 -15.76 -27.19 -13.18
N GLN A 138 -15.95 -26.32 -12.19
CA GLN A 138 -16.50 -24.97 -12.37
C GLN A 138 -15.53 -23.90 -11.84
N PRO A 139 -14.30 -23.78 -12.38
CA PRO A 139 -13.31 -22.78 -11.96
C PRO A 139 -13.67 -21.39 -12.52
N ASN A 140 -14.88 -20.92 -12.25
CA ASN A 140 -15.40 -19.61 -12.68
C ASN A 140 -16.13 -18.93 -11.51
N ILE A 141 -16.45 -17.64 -11.68
CA ILE A 141 -17.08 -16.84 -10.62
C ILE A 141 -18.35 -17.51 -10.07
N LEU A 142 -19.21 -18.06 -10.94
CA LEU A 142 -20.43 -18.73 -10.50
C LEU A 142 -20.17 -20.00 -9.68
N GLY A 143 -19.23 -20.85 -10.12
CA GLY A 143 -18.83 -22.03 -9.38
C GLY A 143 -18.26 -21.67 -8.01
N PHE A 144 -17.40 -20.65 -7.94
CA PHE A 144 -16.88 -20.13 -6.68
C PHE A 144 -17.98 -19.62 -5.74
N LEU A 145 -18.90 -18.79 -6.24
CA LEU A 145 -20.00 -18.26 -5.45
C LEU A 145 -20.87 -19.38 -4.87
N ARG A 146 -21.15 -20.44 -5.65
CA ARG A 146 -21.90 -21.61 -5.20
C ARG A 146 -21.18 -22.41 -4.12
N GLU A 147 -19.85 -22.39 -4.10
CA GLU A 147 -19.08 -23.11 -3.10
C GLU A 147 -18.74 -22.30 -1.85
N LEU A 148 -19.02 -20.99 -1.84
CA LEU A 148 -18.93 -20.20 -0.61
C LEU A 148 -19.94 -20.74 0.42
N PRO A 149 -19.58 -20.83 1.70
CA PRO A 149 -20.53 -21.19 2.74
C PRO A 149 -21.45 -20.02 3.07
N GLY A 150 -22.70 -20.33 3.45
CA GLY A 150 -23.68 -19.36 3.93
C GLY A 150 -25.05 -19.55 3.29
N GLU A 151 -26.06 -18.86 3.81
CA GLU A 151 -27.40 -18.86 3.24
C GLU A 151 -27.53 -17.75 2.18
N GLU A 152 -27.00 -16.56 2.48
CA GLU A 152 -27.11 -15.39 1.62
C GLU A 152 -25.84 -14.55 1.65
N ALA A 153 -25.33 -14.18 0.47
CA ALA A 153 -24.34 -13.13 0.32
C ALA A 153 -25.06 -11.88 -0.14
N SER A 154 -24.92 -10.76 0.58
CA SER A 154 -25.49 -9.49 0.16
C SER A 154 -24.43 -8.43 -0.05
N ILE A 155 -24.46 -7.80 -1.24
CA ILE A 155 -23.61 -6.66 -1.56
C ILE A 155 -24.37 -5.39 -1.20
N GLN A 156 -23.82 -4.64 -0.25
CA GLN A 156 -24.46 -3.46 0.32
C GLN A 156 -24.03 -2.21 -0.44
N LEU A 157 -24.71 -1.88 -1.56
CA LEU A 157 -24.30 -0.78 -2.45
C LEU A 157 -24.33 0.60 -1.76
N GLY A 158 -25.13 0.78 -0.71
CA GLY A 158 -25.08 1.99 0.13
C GLY A 158 -23.72 2.19 0.81
N ARG A 159 -23.05 1.10 1.21
CA ARG A 159 -21.74 1.16 1.86
C ARG A 159 -20.61 1.53 0.90
N VAL A 160 -20.78 1.24 -0.40
CA VAL A 160 -19.88 1.74 -1.46
C VAL A 160 -19.95 3.26 -1.55
N ILE A 161 -21.15 3.83 -1.44
CA ILE A 161 -21.36 5.28 -1.41
C ILE A 161 -20.76 5.88 -0.14
N ASP A 162 -20.91 5.24 1.02
CA ASP A 162 -20.25 5.67 2.26
C ASP A 162 -18.72 5.72 2.11
N ALA A 163 -18.12 4.68 1.53
CA ALA A 163 -16.68 4.64 1.27
C ALA A 163 -16.23 5.75 0.30
N ALA A 164 -17.01 6.01 -0.76
CA ALA A 164 -16.75 7.10 -1.69
C ALA A 164 -16.87 8.48 -1.02
N ASN A 165 -17.88 8.69 -0.19
CA ASN A 165 -18.07 9.92 0.59
C ASN A 165 -16.94 10.11 1.61
N ARG A 166 -16.51 9.04 2.28
CA ARG A 166 -15.37 9.06 3.19
C ARG A 166 -14.08 9.44 2.47
N LEU A 167 -13.80 8.84 1.31
CA LEU A 167 -12.65 9.20 0.50
C LEU A 167 -12.70 10.68 0.07
N LYS A 168 -13.87 11.15 -0.38
CA LYS A 168 -14.08 12.56 -0.72
C LYS A 168 -13.76 13.46 0.47
N ALA A 169 -14.32 13.17 1.66
CA ALA A 169 -14.04 13.92 2.89
C ALA A 169 -12.54 13.92 3.25
N ASN A 170 -11.86 12.77 3.10
CA ASN A 170 -10.42 12.64 3.31
C ASN A 170 -9.57 13.49 2.33
N GLN A 171 -10.11 13.87 1.17
CA GLN A 171 -9.43 14.72 0.18
C GLN A 171 -9.83 16.20 0.25
N GLU A 172 -11.04 16.51 0.73
CA GLU A 172 -11.65 17.84 0.68
C GLU A 172 -10.74 18.93 1.25
N LYS A 173 -10.15 18.67 2.42
CA LYS A 173 -9.28 19.65 3.07
C LYS A 173 -8.00 19.92 2.28
N GLY A 174 -7.39 18.89 1.69
CA GLY A 174 -6.20 19.04 0.86
C GLY A 174 -6.49 19.81 -0.42
N VAL A 175 -7.59 19.49 -1.10
CA VAL A 175 -8.06 20.23 -2.28
C VAL A 175 -8.31 21.71 -1.95
N ALA A 176 -8.99 21.99 -0.82
CA ALA A 176 -9.27 23.36 -0.41
C ALA A 176 -7.99 24.15 -0.08
N LEU A 177 -7.04 23.55 0.64
CA LEU A 177 -5.78 24.19 1.00
C LEU A 177 -4.91 24.48 -0.22
N ALA A 178 -4.78 23.53 -1.16
CA ALA A 178 -4.01 23.73 -2.39
C ALA A 178 -4.61 24.86 -3.22
N LYS A 179 -5.94 24.87 -3.44
CA LYS A 179 -6.62 25.94 -4.20
C LYS A 179 -6.51 27.32 -3.59
N ALA A 180 -6.46 27.41 -2.25
CA ALA A 180 -6.40 28.67 -1.54
C ALA A 180 -4.98 29.23 -1.41
N GLY A 181 -3.95 28.39 -1.63
CA GLY A 181 -2.54 28.75 -1.52
C GLY A 181 -1.96 29.25 -2.84
N PRO A 182 -0.94 30.13 -2.81
CA PRO A 182 -0.20 30.45 -4.02
C PRO A 182 0.58 29.22 -4.49
N ALA A 183 0.55 28.94 -5.79
CA ALA A 183 1.48 27.99 -6.39
C ALA A 183 2.92 28.50 -6.20
N ALA A 184 3.84 27.58 -5.92
CA ALA A 184 5.26 27.88 -5.85
C ALA A 184 5.75 28.44 -7.19
N SER A 185 6.65 29.42 -7.14
CA SER A 185 7.24 29.99 -8.35
C SER A 185 8.07 28.94 -9.10
N VAL A 186 8.12 29.08 -10.43
CA VAL A 186 8.82 28.15 -11.31
C VAL A 186 10.14 28.78 -11.79
N THR A 187 11.25 28.06 -11.64
CA THR A 187 12.53 28.44 -12.23
C THR A 187 12.71 27.77 -13.58
N ALA A 188 12.70 28.54 -14.67
CA ALA A 188 12.77 27.99 -16.03
C ALA A 188 14.00 27.09 -16.28
N ALA A 189 15.15 27.40 -15.68
CA ALA A 189 16.37 26.60 -15.82
C ALA A 189 16.22 25.17 -15.27
N LEU A 190 15.38 24.98 -14.25
CA LEU A 190 15.12 23.67 -13.63
C LEU A 190 14.04 22.87 -14.36
N GLN A 191 13.41 23.46 -15.37
CA GLN A 191 12.42 22.82 -16.23
C GLN A 191 13.01 22.44 -17.60
N ALA A 192 14.30 22.71 -17.80
CA ALA A 192 14.98 22.31 -19.02
C ALA A 192 15.07 20.78 -19.13
N PRO A 193 15.02 20.21 -20.35
CA PRO A 193 15.23 18.78 -20.55
C PRO A 193 16.53 18.29 -19.91
N LEU A 194 16.46 17.15 -19.24
CA LEU A 194 17.62 16.56 -18.57
C LEU A 194 18.63 16.07 -19.61
N THR A 195 19.86 16.55 -19.51
CA THR A 195 20.98 16.05 -20.30
C THR A 195 21.73 15.01 -19.46
N PRO A 196 21.84 13.74 -19.89
CA PRO A 196 22.47 12.71 -19.07
C PRO A 196 23.95 13.02 -18.83
N VAL A 197 24.28 13.38 -17.59
CA VAL A 197 25.66 13.61 -17.10
C VAL A 197 25.98 12.69 -15.92
N TRP A 198 25.48 11.46 -16.01
CA TRP A 198 25.59 10.42 -14.99
C TRP A 198 25.67 9.03 -15.65
N THR A 199 26.13 8.03 -14.89
CA THR A 199 26.08 6.61 -15.27
C THR A 199 25.09 5.86 -14.40
N ARG A 200 24.29 5.00 -15.02
CA ARG A 200 23.45 4.02 -14.32
C ARG A 200 24.25 2.76 -14.02
N GLN A 201 24.14 2.27 -12.79
CA GLN A 201 24.78 1.05 -12.34
C GLN A 201 23.79 0.26 -11.47
N GLU A 202 23.85 -1.06 -11.53
CA GLU A 202 23.15 -1.93 -10.58
C GLU A 202 24.18 -2.82 -9.91
N LEU A 203 24.18 -2.84 -8.58
CA LEU A 203 25.04 -3.70 -7.78
C LEU A 203 24.22 -4.32 -6.66
N THR A 204 24.74 -5.41 -6.09
CA THR A 204 24.14 -6.05 -4.91
C THR A 204 25.01 -5.84 -3.68
N VAL A 205 24.35 -5.66 -2.53
CA VAL A 205 25.00 -5.51 -1.22
C VAL A 205 24.50 -6.62 -0.31
N ALA A 206 25.41 -7.50 0.11
CA ALA A 206 25.10 -8.47 1.16
C ALA A 206 24.87 -7.73 2.48
N VAL A 207 23.77 -8.06 3.16
CA VAL A 207 23.36 -7.48 4.45
C VAL A 207 23.08 -8.60 5.45
N SER A 208 23.23 -8.31 6.74
CA SER A 208 23.12 -9.34 7.79
C SER A 208 21.69 -9.67 8.20
N HIS A 209 20.74 -8.77 7.94
CA HIS A 209 19.34 -8.88 8.34
C HIS A 209 18.42 -9.49 7.27
N ARG A 210 18.95 -9.80 6.08
CA ARG A 210 18.22 -10.48 5.00
C ARG A 210 18.98 -11.72 4.51
N PRO A 211 18.28 -12.78 4.07
CA PRO A 211 18.93 -13.92 3.44
C PRO A 211 19.40 -13.59 2.01
N GLU A 212 18.61 -12.81 1.25
CA GLU A 212 19.03 -12.29 -0.05
C GLU A 212 19.83 -10.99 0.06
N ALA A 213 20.77 -10.79 -0.87
CA ALA A 213 21.46 -9.52 -1.01
C ALA A 213 20.51 -8.43 -1.53
N VAL A 214 20.69 -7.19 -1.07
CA VAL A 214 19.89 -6.05 -1.51
C VAL A 214 20.42 -5.56 -2.85
N SER A 215 19.59 -5.59 -3.89
CA SER A 215 19.89 -4.92 -5.16
C SER A 215 19.79 -3.41 -4.99
N VAL A 216 20.70 -2.67 -5.63
CA VAL A 216 20.78 -1.22 -5.56
C VAL A 216 21.02 -0.68 -6.97
N LEU A 217 20.02 0.05 -7.47
CA LEU A 217 20.15 0.87 -8.66
C LEU A 217 20.80 2.20 -8.25
N MET A 218 21.85 2.61 -8.96
CA MET A 218 22.57 3.83 -8.67
C MET A 218 22.70 4.71 -9.90
N LEU A 219 22.52 6.02 -9.71
CA LEU A 219 22.83 7.04 -10.69
C LEU A 219 24.00 7.87 -10.17
N VAL A 220 25.14 7.78 -10.84
CA VAL A 220 26.40 8.36 -10.40
C VAL A 220 26.83 9.45 -11.37
N PRO A 221 26.96 10.72 -10.95
CA PRO A 221 27.41 11.81 -11.81
C PRO A 221 28.78 11.53 -12.45
N THR A 222 28.92 11.87 -13.73
CA THR A 222 30.19 11.78 -14.49
C THR A 222 30.97 13.08 -14.49
N GLY A 223 30.33 14.21 -14.19
CA GLY A 223 30.93 15.52 -13.98
C GLY A 223 30.17 16.31 -12.91
N ASN A 224 30.80 17.34 -12.35
CA ASN A 224 30.21 18.24 -11.34
C ASN A 224 29.61 17.50 -10.11
N ALA A 225 30.19 16.37 -9.71
CA ALA A 225 29.76 15.66 -8.51
C ALA A 225 29.96 16.53 -7.26
N ASN A 226 28.91 16.66 -6.44
CA ASN A 226 28.93 17.47 -5.23
C ASN A 226 29.35 16.68 -3.96
N GLY A 227 29.69 15.40 -4.12
CA GLY A 227 30.10 14.51 -3.04
C GLY A 227 28.98 14.12 -2.08
N ARG A 228 27.71 14.44 -2.38
CA ARG A 228 26.55 14.12 -1.53
C ARG A 228 25.80 12.89 -2.04
N VAL A 229 25.16 12.21 -1.10
CA VAL A 229 24.39 10.99 -1.34
C VAL A 229 22.91 11.26 -1.05
N VAL A 230 22.06 10.81 -1.96
CA VAL A 230 20.61 10.71 -1.76
C VAL A 230 20.20 9.25 -1.89
N VAL A 231 19.42 8.74 -0.94
CA VAL A 231 18.77 7.44 -1.06
C VAL A 231 17.31 7.65 -1.40
N ILE A 232 16.78 6.94 -2.40
CA ILE A 232 15.36 6.96 -2.75
C ILE A 232 14.75 5.58 -2.49
N SER A 233 13.78 5.51 -1.58
CA SER A 233 13.08 4.26 -1.21
C SER A 233 11.71 4.20 -1.87
N HIS A 234 11.44 3.08 -2.56
CA HIS A 234 10.17 2.85 -3.26
C HIS A 234 9.01 2.50 -2.31
N GLY A 235 7.80 2.35 -2.84
CA GLY A 235 6.60 1.92 -2.10
C GLY A 235 6.44 0.40 -2.00
N LEU A 236 5.32 -0.05 -1.43
CA LEU A 236 4.90 -1.45 -1.43
C LEU A 236 4.73 -1.96 -2.87
N TRP A 237 5.38 -3.07 -3.21
CA TRP A 237 5.28 -3.74 -4.51
C TRP A 237 5.66 -2.86 -5.70
N ASP A 238 6.46 -1.84 -5.45
CA ASP A 238 7.07 -1.00 -6.46
C ASP A 238 8.56 -1.37 -6.58
N ASP A 239 9.24 -0.83 -7.58
CA ASP A 239 10.65 -1.10 -7.86
C ASP A 239 11.43 0.24 -7.97
N PRO A 240 12.77 0.26 -7.78
CA PRO A 240 13.63 1.42 -8.00
C PRO A 240 13.37 2.21 -9.29
N GLU A 241 13.07 1.51 -10.38
CA GLU A 241 12.83 2.06 -11.73
C GLU A 241 11.72 3.10 -11.77
N SER A 242 10.71 2.97 -10.90
CA SER A 242 9.59 3.91 -10.81
C SER A 242 9.99 5.31 -10.31
N PHE A 243 11.21 5.47 -9.82
CA PHE A 243 11.73 6.71 -9.26
C PHE A 243 13.03 7.17 -9.95
N GLU A 244 13.43 6.51 -11.04
CA GLU A 244 14.62 6.91 -11.78
C GLU A 244 14.54 8.36 -12.26
N GLY A 245 13.38 8.89 -12.64
CA GLY A 245 13.25 10.30 -13.04
C GLY A 245 13.54 11.31 -11.91
N TRP A 246 13.22 10.95 -10.65
CA TRP A 246 13.68 11.74 -9.49
C TRP A 246 15.20 11.67 -9.35
N GLY A 247 15.75 10.47 -9.54
CA GLY A 247 17.18 10.22 -9.50
C GLY A 247 17.94 10.94 -10.61
N GLU A 248 17.45 10.93 -11.84
CA GLU A 248 18.05 11.60 -13.00
C GLU A 248 18.12 13.12 -12.76
N PHE A 249 17.05 13.68 -12.19
CA PHE A 249 17.01 15.09 -11.83
C PHE A 249 18.10 15.43 -10.80
N LEU A 250 18.17 14.67 -9.71
CA LEU A 250 19.17 14.89 -8.65
C LEU A 250 20.60 14.62 -9.14
N ALA A 251 20.81 13.58 -9.94
CA ALA A 251 22.12 13.22 -10.48
C ALA A 251 22.65 14.25 -11.47
N THR A 252 21.78 14.85 -12.29
CA THR A 252 22.13 15.99 -13.15
C THR A 252 22.61 17.20 -12.34
N HIS A 253 22.17 17.33 -11.08
CA HIS A 253 22.60 18.35 -10.13
C HIS A 253 23.72 17.88 -9.18
N GLY A 254 24.47 16.85 -9.59
CA GLY A 254 25.71 16.45 -8.94
C GLY A 254 25.57 15.48 -7.77
N TYR A 255 24.36 15.03 -7.44
CA TYR A 255 24.14 14.04 -6.38
C TYR A 255 24.44 12.62 -6.85
N THR A 256 25.06 11.82 -5.99
CA THR A 256 25.05 10.36 -6.16
C THR A 256 23.75 9.81 -5.58
N VAL A 257 22.95 9.16 -6.42
CA VAL A 257 21.62 8.64 -6.03
C VAL A 257 21.67 7.12 -5.92
N LEU A 258 21.17 6.59 -4.81
CA LEU A 258 21.05 5.15 -4.54
C LEU A 258 19.59 4.78 -4.35
N MET A 259 19.13 3.70 -4.99
CA MET A 259 17.76 3.21 -4.93
C MET A 259 17.77 1.72 -4.59
N PRO A 260 17.64 1.34 -3.30
CA PRO A 260 17.55 -0.06 -2.90
C PRO A 260 16.19 -0.67 -3.27
N ASP A 261 16.21 -1.95 -3.66
CA ASP A 261 15.04 -2.72 -4.13
C ASP A 261 14.23 -3.38 -2.99
N HIS A 262 14.62 -3.26 -1.71
CA HIS A 262 13.90 -3.83 -0.54
C HIS A 262 13.23 -5.21 -0.74
N PRO A 263 14.02 -6.30 -0.76
CA PRO A 263 13.51 -7.66 -0.95
C PRO A 263 12.38 -7.99 0.04
N GLY A 264 11.32 -8.68 -0.41
CA GLY A 264 10.20 -9.06 0.46
C GLY A 264 9.03 -8.06 0.46
N SER A 265 9.20 -6.90 -0.17
CA SER A 265 8.12 -5.94 -0.40
C SER A 265 8.25 -5.17 -1.72
N ASP A 266 8.96 -5.77 -2.67
CA ASP A 266 9.28 -5.30 -4.02
C ASP A 266 8.35 -5.90 -5.08
N GLY A 267 8.53 -5.52 -6.34
CA GLY A 267 7.75 -6.07 -7.44
C GLY A 267 8.00 -7.57 -7.64
N ALA A 268 9.19 -8.06 -7.32
CA ALA A 268 9.51 -9.49 -7.37
C ALA A 268 8.71 -10.29 -6.32
N GLN A 269 8.60 -9.79 -5.09
CA GLN A 269 7.78 -10.38 -4.05
C GLN A 269 6.29 -10.33 -4.44
N GLN A 270 5.80 -9.24 -5.04
CA GLN A 270 4.41 -9.19 -5.51
C GLN A 270 4.11 -10.30 -6.52
N ARG A 271 4.98 -10.47 -7.52
CA ARG A 271 4.82 -11.52 -8.54
C ARG A 271 4.83 -12.92 -7.91
N ALA A 272 5.77 -13.17 -7.00
CA ALA A 272 5.85 -14.44 -6.28
C ALA A 272 4.63 -14.68 -5.38
N MET A 273 4.12 -13.64 -4.72
CA MET A 273 2.92 -13.69 -3.89
C MET A 273 1.68 -14.02 -4.72
N LEU A 274 1.48 -13.34 -5.84
CA LEU A 274 0.37 -13.62 -6.75
C LEU A 274 0.45 -15.04 -7.32
N ALA A 275 1.66 -15.56 -7.56
CA ALA A 275 1.88 -16.96 -7.95
C ALA A 275 1.73 -17.97 -6.78
N GLY A 276 1.53 -17.51 -5.54
CA GLY A 276 1.48 -18.35 -4.34
C GLY A 276 2.82 -18.94 -3.89
N ASP A 277 3.93 -18.51 -4.49
CA ASP A 277 5.28 -18.97 -4.17
C ASP A 277 5.84 -18.32 -2.90
N ARG A 278 5.25 -17.19 -2.47
CA ARG A 278 5.63 -16.44 -1.27
C ARG A 278 4.40 -15.89 -0.55
N GLU A 279 4.49 -15.75 0.75
CA GLU A 279 3.48 -15.05 1.55
C GLU A 279 3.50 -13.53 1.26
N PRO A 280 2.40 -12.80 1.50
CA PRO A 280 2.39 -11.34 1.45
C PRO A 280 3.42 -10.72 2.40
N PRO A 281 3.86 -9.46 2.17
CA PRO A 281 4.85 -8.83 3.03
C PRO A 281 4.40 -8.79 4.49
N GLY A 282 5.23 -9.33 5.38
CA GLY A 282 4.96 -9.36 6.80
C GLY A 282 5.27 -8.04 7.50
N ALA A 283 5.00 -8.00 8.81
CA ALA A 283 5.19 -6.82 9.63
C ALA A 283 6.67 -6.48 9.88
N GLU A 284 7.55 -7.47 9.76
CA GLU A 284 9.00 -7.34 9.86
C GLU A 284 9.59 -6.41 8.80
N GLU A 285 8.99 -6.33 7.61
CA GLU A 285 9.44 -5.44 6.55
C GLU A 285 9.42 -3.96 6.98
N LEU A 286 8.52 -3.58 7.90
CA LEU A 286 8.51 -2.23 8.46
C LEU A 286 9.82 -1.89 9.19
N ARG A 287 10.52 -2.90 9.74
CA ARG A 287 11.86 -2.76 10.33
C ARG A 287 12.97 -2.99 9.30
N LEU A 288 12.83 -3.95 8.39
CA LEU A 288 13.91 -4.36 7.49
C LEU A 288 14.21 -3.29 6.42
N ARG A 289 13.19 -2.58 5.91
CA ARG A 289 13.38 -1.52 4.91
C ARG A 289 14.33 -0.39 5.36
N PRO A 290 14.18 0.23 6.56
CA PRO A 290 15.16 1.21 7.02
C PRO A 290 16.54 0.58 7.30
N LEU A 291 16.62 -0.69 7.71
CA LEU A 291 17.90 -1.38 7.87
C LEU A 291 18.63 -1.58 6.52
N ASP A 292 17.90 -1.80 5.42
CA ASP A 292 18.48 -1.86 4.08
C ASP A 292 19.18 -0.54 3.72
N VAL A 293 18.53 0.58 4.01
CA VAL A 293 19.10 1.92 3.77
C VAL A 293 20.35 2.13 4.63
N SER A 294 20.29 1.82 5.93
CA SER A 294 21.46 1.95 6.81
C SER A 294 22.62 1.06 6.38
N ALA A 295 22.36 -0.21 6.02
CA ALA A 295 23.40 -1.13 5.56
C ALA A 295 24.01 -0.73 4.21
N LEU A 296 23.21 -0.11 3.34
CA LEU A 296 23.68 0.49 2.09
C LEU A 296 24.62 1.67 2.36
N LEU A 297 24.24 2.57 3.27
CA LEU A 297 25.10 3.68 3.67
C LEU A 297 26.40 3.18 4.32
N ASP A 298 26.34 2.10 5.13
CA ASP A 298 27.53 1.44 5.67
C ASP A 298 28.44 0.88 4.57
N ALA A 299 27.86 0.33 3.49
CA ALA A 299 28.63 -0.18 2.36
C ALA A 299 29.35 0.93 1.59
N VAL A 300 28.71 2.10 1.44
CA VAL A 300 29.37 3.28 0.86
C VAL A 300 30.46 3.80 1.77
N GLU A 301 30.18 3.93 3.07
CA GLU A 301 31.13 4.43 4.08
C GLU A 301 32.37 3.53 4.19
N SER A 302 32.19 2.21 4.15
CA SER A 302 33.29 1.25 4.20
C SER A 302 34.01 1.08 2.85
N GLY A 303 33.58 1.79 1.79
CA GLY A 303 34.13 1.65 0.44
C GLY A 303 33.86 0.32 -0.25
N ARG A 304 32.93 -0.51 0.27
CA ARG A 304 32.45 -1.72 -0.42
C ARG A 304 31.60 -1.36 -1.62
N LEU A 305 30.93 -0.21 -1.56
CA LEU A 305 30.16 0.38 -2.63
C LEU A 305 30.77 1.75 -3.00
N LEU A 306 30.91 2.03 -4.30
CA LEU A 306 31.39 3.33 -4.81
C LEU A 306 32.76 3.78 -4.24
N SER A 307 33.70 2.82 -4.09
CA SER A 307 35.05 3.09 -3.62
C SER A 307 35.75 4.20 -4.42
N GLY A 308 36.48 5.06 -3.71
CA GLY A 308 37.27 6.16 -4.32
C GLY A 308 36.46 7.37 -4.80
N ARG A 309 35.14 7.42 -4.57
CA ARG A 309 34.28 8.53 -5.03
C ARG A 309 34.23 9.75 -4.10
N GLY A 310 34.83 9.69 -2.91
CA GLY A 310 34.88 10.83 -1.98
C GLY A 310 33.50 11.30 -1.48
N LEU A 311 32.60 10.35 -1.19
CA LEU A 311 31.22 10.63 -0.79
C LEU A 311 31.12 10.94 0.72
N ASN A 312 30.39 11.99 1.07
CA ASN A 312 30.06 12.31 2.46
C ASN A 312 28.84 11.50 2.92
N THR A 313 29.08 10.38 3.58
CA THR A 313 28.04 9.54 4.17
C THR A 313 27.56 10.03 5.53
N GLN A 314 28.16 11.07 6.13
CA GLN A 314 27.76 11.58 7.45
C GLN A 314 26.61 12.60 7.38
N SER A 315 26.21 12.99 6.17
CA SER A 315 25.17 13.99 5.91
C SER A 315 24.46 13.67 4.61
N VAL A 316 23.52 12.73 4.67
CA VAL A 316 22.76 12.22 3.52
C VAL A 316 21.30 12.64 3.56
N ALA A 317 20.66 12.59 2.40
CA ALA A 317 19.22 12.74 2.30
C ALA A 317 18.53 11.42 1.98
N VAL A 318 17.32 11.24 2.51
CA VAL A 318 16.45 10.11 2.15
C VAL A 318 15.13 10.65 1.62
N VAL A 319 14.78 10.24 0.41
CA VAL A 319 13.47 10.48 -0.21
C VAL A 319 12.73 9.16 -0.24
N GLY A 320 11.43 9.16 -0.02
CA GLY A 320 10.66 7.95 -0.20
C GLY A 320 9.22 8.17 -0.57
N HIS A 321 8.67 7.23 -1.32
CA HIS A 321 7.27 7.23 -1.75
C HIS A 321 6.46 6.18 -1.01
N SER A 322 5.24 6.51 -0.59
CA SER A 322 4.35 5.57 0.09
C SER A 322 5.04 4.91 1.28
N TRP A 323 5.20 3.59 1.31
CA TRP A 323 5.96 2.88 2.35
C TRP A 323 7.44 3.32 2.45
N GLY A 324 8.07 3.69 1.33
CA GLY A 324 9.39 4.33 1.35
C GLY A 324 9.39 5.68 2.06
N GLY A 325 8.27 6.41 2.00
CA GLY A 325 8.07 7.64 2.77
C GLY A 325 8.02 7.36 4.27
N THR A 326 7.31 6.30 4.70
CA THR A 326 7.35 5.81 6.08
C THR A 326 8.78 5.41 6.50
N THR A 327 9.52 4.75 5.61
CA THR A 327 10.92 4.37 5.81
C THR A 327 11.81 5.59 6.03
N ALA A 328 11.64 6.64 5.22
CA ALA A 328 12.34 7.92 5.39
C ALA A 328 12.04 8.58 6.73
N LEU A 329 10.78 8.52 7.19
CA LEU A 329 10.37 9.03 8.50
C LEU A 329 11.02 8.25 9.66
N GLN A 330 11.08 6.92 9.56
CA GLN A 330 11.75 6.09 10.57
C GLN A 330 13.23 6.46 10.68
N LEU A 331 13.93 6.58 9.55
CA LEU A 331 15.36 6.89 9.49
C LEU A 331 15.73 8.22 10.14
N VAL A 332 14.82 9.21 10.14
CA VAL A 332 15.03 10.49 10.86
C VAL A 332 14.65 10.46 12.34
N GLY A 333 14.26 9.30 12.85
CA GLY A 333 13.95 9.07 14.27
C GLY A 333 12.47 9.01 14.61
N ALA A 334 11.55 8.96 13.63
CA ALA A 334 10.14 8.75 13.94
C ALA A 334 9.93 7.29 14.37
N VAL A 335 9.44 7.09 15.60
CA VAL A 335 9.25 5.75 16.17
C VAL A 335 7.79 5.31 15.98
N PRO A 336 7.53 4.20 15.26
CA PRO A 336 6.19 3.65 15.12
C PRO A 336 5.59 3.22 16.48
N THR A 337 4.27 3.36 16.63
CA THR A 337 3.51 3.09 17.87
C THR A 337 2.42 2.05 17.66
N VAL A 338 2.33 1.07 18.55
CA VAL A 338 1.24 0.06 18.49
C VAL A 338 -0.12 0.65 18.87
N ARG A 339 -0.15 1.75 19.66
CA ARG A 339 -1.35 2.24 20.35
C ARG A 339 -2.48 2.61 19.39
N LYS A 340 -2.16 3.36 18.34
CA LYS A 340 -3.18 3.82 17.38
C LYS A 340 -3.63 2.71 16.45
N LEU A 341 -2.74 1.79 16.08
CA LEU A 341 -3.12 0.59 15.34
C LEU A 341 -4.09 -0.27 16.13
N SER A 342 -3.74 -0.65 17.36
CA SER A 342 -4.57 -1.55 18.17
C SER A 342 -5.94 -1.00 18.52
N THR A 343 -6.09 0.33 18.58
CA THR A 343 -7.35 0.99 18.95
C THR A 343 -8.25 1.34 17.76
N ARG A 344 -7.69 1.53 16.56
CA ARG A 344 -8.44 2.05 15.40
C ARG A 344 -8.61 1.05 14.27
N CYS A 345 -7.75 0.04 14.14
CA CYS A 345 -7.80 -0.88 13.00
C CYS A 345 -9.12 -1.67 12.92
N ALA A 346 -9.73 -2.00 14.06
CA ALA A 346 -11.00 -2.73 14.15
C ALA A 346 -12.22 -1.88 13.76
N ASP A 347 -12.13 -0.55 13.78
CA ASP A 347 -13.24 0.31 13.36
C ASP A 347 -13.21 0.51 11.83
N LEU A 348 -14.04 -0.27 11.14
CA LEU A 348 -14.20 -0.18 9.68
C LEU A 348 -14.97 1.08 9.24
N ARG A 349 -15.64 1.76 10.18
CA ARG A 349 -16.45 2.96 9.95
C ARG A 349 -15.78 4.24 10.39
N ASP A 350 -14.54 4.17 10.88
CA ASP A 350 -13.76 5.34 11.24
C ASP A 350 -13.72 6.34 10.06
N PRO A 351 -14.05 7.63 10.28
CA PRO A 351 -14.15 8.62 9.22
C PRO A 351 -12.82 8.90 8.52
N GLU A 352 -11.67 8.62 9.14
CA GLU A 352 -10.35 8.78 8.54
C GLU A 352 -9.87 7.52 7.81
N ARG A 353 -10.61 6.40 7.93
CA ARG A 353 -10.23 5.12 7.32
C ARG A 353 -10.09 5.26 5.81
N ASN A 354 -8.94 4.84 5.31
CA ASN A 354 -8.57 4.87 3.90
C ASN A 354 -7.80 3.60 3.53
N ILE A 355 -7.49 3.40 2.24
CA ILE A 355 -6.89 2.15 1.75
C ILE A 355 -5.52 1.89 2.40
N SER A 356 -4.73 2.93 2.69
CA SER A 356 -3.44 2.76 3.35
C SER A 356 -3.53 2.12 4.74
N TRP A 357 -4.70 2.13 5.37
CA TRP A 357 -4.89 1.46 6.66
C TRP A 357 -4.78 -0.06 6.55
N ILE A 358 -5.06 -0.65 5.38
CA ILE A 358 -4.83 -2.09 5.16
C ILE A 358 -3.37 -2.43 5.45
N LEU A 359 -2.45 -1.64 4.88
CA LEU A 359 -1.02 -1.79 5.10
C LEU A 359 -0.62 -1.36 6.52
N GLN A 360 -1.10 -0.23 7.03
CA GLN A 360 -0.73 0.21 8.38
C GLN A 360 -1.14 -0.82 9.45
N CYS A 361 -2.35 -1.38 9.33
CA CYS A 361 -2.90 -2.36 10.27
C CYS A 361 -2.27 -3.75 10.15
N SER A 362 -1.71 -4.12 8.99
CA SER A 362 -1.00 -5.40 8.84
C SER A 362 0.28 -5.45 9.68
N TRP A 363 0.84 -4.29 10.06
CA TRP A 363 2.06 -4.21 10.86
C TRP A 363 1.88 -4.39 12.37
N LEU A 364 0.66 -4.63 12.85
CA LEU A 364 0.33 -4.67 14.28
C LEU A 364 1.27 -5.61 15.08
N ASN A 365 1.62 -6.76 14.52
CA ASN A 365 2.43 -7.79 15.19
C ASN A 365 3.97 -7.55 15.11
N GLY A 366 4.44 -6.53 14.39
CA GLY A 366 5.87 -6.22 14.23
C GLY A 366 6.26 -4.79 14.60
N ILE A 367 5.28 -3.90 14.74
CA ILE A 367 5.51 -2.45 14.89
C ILE A 367 6.36 -2.07 16.11
N ALA A 368 6.29 -2.84 17.21
CA ALA A 368 7.04 -2.56 18.43
C ALA A 368 8.57 -2.60 18.22
N GLN A 369 9.06 -3.31 17.20
CA GLN A 369 10.49 -3.43 16.88
C GLN A 369 10.89 -2.60 15.66
N ALA A 370 9.95 -1.85 15.07
CA ALA A 370 10.15 -1.15 13.80
C ALA A 370 10.91 0.17 13.91
N GLY A 371 11.14 0.70 15.11
CA GLY A 371 11.93 1.93 15.30
C GLY A 371 13.38 1.74 14.87
N VAL A 372 13.76 2.28 13.71
CA VAL A 372 15.13 2.26 13.18
C VAL A 372 15.46 3.67 12.69
N ALA A 373 16.42 4.31 13.35
CA ALA A 373 16.91 5.63 13.01
C ALA A 373 18.36 5.53 12.52
N ASP A 374 18.76 6.46 11.65
CA ASP A 374 20.13 6.57 11.18
C ASP A 374 20.62 8.01 11.31
N SER A 375 21.62 8.22 12.18
CA SER A 375 22.12 9.56 12.50
C SER A 375 22.73 10.29 11.29
N ARG A 376 23.07 9.58 10.21
CA ARG A 376 23.61 10.16 8.98
C ARG A 376 22.55 10.91 8.18
N VAL A 377 21.27 10.61 8.38
CA VAL A 377 20.17 11.21 7.62
C VAL A 377 19.85 12.61 8.17
N LYS A 378 20.21 13.63 7.39
CA LYS A 378 20.05 15.06 7.75
C LYS A 378 18.96 15.77 6.98
N ALA A 379 18.39 15.12 5.96
CA ALA A 379 17.24 15.60 5.22
C ALA A 379 16.32 14.42 4.89
N ALA A 380 15.01 14.58 5.09
CA ALA A 380 14.03 13.61 4.62
C ALA A 380 12.91 14.25 3.84
N VAL A 381 12.49 13.57 2.76
CA VAL A 381 11.27 13.86 2.03
C VAL A 381 10.40 12.61 1.99
N ALA A 382 9.17 12.71 2.46
CA ALA A 382 8.21 11.61 2.41
C ALA A 382 7.03 12.01 1.51
N VAL A 383 6.92 11.33 0.37
CA VAL A 383 5.92 11.56 -0.67
C VAL A 383 4.78 10.55 -0.51
N SER A 384 3.56 11.04 -0.29
CA SER A 384 2.37 10.24 0.02
C SER A 384 2.60 9.13 1.06
N PRO A 385 3.23 9.39 2.23
CA PRO A 385 3.51 8.35 3.22
C PRO A 385 2.25 7.90 3.97
N PRO A 386 2.03 6.60 4.22
CA PRO A 386 1.17 6.15 5.30
C PRO A 386 1.80 6.54 6.65
N LEU A 387 1.09 7.32 7.47
CA LEU A 387 1.59 7.73 8.80
C LEU A 387 0.55 7.89 9.90
N ARG A 388 -0.74 8.03 9.57
CA ARG A 388 -1.78 8.45 10.52
C ARG A 388 -1.83 7.55 11.74
N LEU A 389 -1.67 6.24 11.56
CA LEU A 389 -1.70 5.28 12.66
C LEU A 389 -0.33 4.99 13.25
N LEU A 390 0.76 5.37 12.58
CA LEU A 390 2.10 4.91 12.95
C LEU A 390 2.80 5.82 13.95
N PHE A 391 2.68 7.14 13.85
CA PHE A 391 3.52 8.05 14.64
C PHE A 391 2.71 8.93 15.57
N GLU A 392 3.07 8.97 16.85
CA GLU A 392 2.36 9.81 17.82
C GLU A 392 2.51 11.30 17.54
N GLN A 393 1.53 12.11 17.94
CA GLN A 393 1.61 13.57 17.78
C GLN A 393 2.85 14.18 18.45
N SER A 394 3.32 13.58 19.55
CA SER A 394 4.53 14.03 20.25
C SER A 394 5.83 13.67 19.53
N SER A 395 5.82 12.75 18.55
CA SER A 395 7.05 12.28 17.91
C SER A 395 7.76 13.39 17.13
N SER A 396 7.00 14.32 16.52
CA SER A 396 7.56 15.44 15.76
C SER A 396 8.48 16.34 16.58
N LYS A 397 8.22 16.48 17.89
CA LYS A 397 9.05 17.29 18.79
C LYS A 397 10.42 16.68 19.06
N ASN A 398 10.56 15.39 18.84
CA ASN A 398 11.81 14.66 19.07
C ASN A 398 12.65 14.51 17.80
N LEU A 399 12.14 14.96 16.64
CA LEU A 399 12.88 14.92 15.38
C LEU A 399 13.81 16.14 15.29
N SER A 400 15.12 15.89 15.35
CA SER A 400 16.12 16.94 15.09
C SER A 400 16.21 17.29 13.61
N THR A 401 15.98 16.31 12.73
CA THR A 401 16.02 16.45 11.27
C THR A 401 14.70 16.98 10.75
N LYS A 402 14.76 17.98 9.85
CA LYS A 402 13.55 18.52 9.22
C LYS A 402 13.02 17.55 8.17
N VAL A 403 11.70 17.53 8.05
CA VAL A 403 10.97 16.63 7.15
C VAL A 403 10.10 17.48 6.24
N LEU A 404 10.15 17.16 4.96
CA LEU A 404 9.18 17.63 3.98
C LEU A 404 8.21 16.48 3.69
N LEU A 405 6.93 16.72 3.94
CA LEU A 405 5.85 15.89 3.42
C LEU A 405 5.40 16.44 2.08
N VAL A 406 5.18 15.55 1.11
CA VAL A 406 4.56 15.88 -0.18
C VAL A 406 3.32 15.01 -0.33
N SER A 407 2.18 15.56 -0.74
CA SER A 407 0.97 14.75 -0.93
C SER A 407 0.11 15.26 -2.09
N GLY A 408 -0.38 14.32 -2.90
CA GLY A 408 -1.36 14.63 -3.94
C GLY A 408 -2.74 14.93 -3.36
N THR A 409 -3.42 15.96 -3.86
CA THR A 409 -4.76 16.31 -3.35
C THR A 409 -5.85 15.30 -3.78
N ARG A 410 -5.56 14.47 -4.78
CA ARG A 410 -6.43 13.41 -5.31
C ARG A 410 -5.88 12.02 -5.06
N ASP A 411 -4.95 11.89 -4.10
CA ASP A 411 -4.46 10.60 -3.65
C ASP A 411 -5.62 9.82 -3.02
N TRP A 412 -5.95 8.67 -3.62
CA TRP A 412 -7.04 7.80 -3.18
C TRP A 412 -6.56 6.59 -2.37
N VAL A 413 -5.24 6.39 -2.31
CA VAL A 413 -4.61 5.32 -1.51
C VAL A 413 -4.21 5.88 -0.15
N VAL A 414 -3.49 7.00 -0.16
CA VAL A 414 -2.94 7.71 1.02
C VAL A 414 -3.41 9.17 0.99
N PRO A 415 -4.70 9.44 1.26
CA PRO A 415 -5.27 10.76 1.10
C PRO A 415 -4.66 11.80 2.06
N SER A 416 -4.35 12.97 1.52
CA SER A 416 -3.64 14.05 2.23
C SER A 416 -4.32 14.55 3.51
N GLY A 417 -5.65 14.44 3.65
CA GLY A 417 -6.37 14.88 4.84
C GLY A 417 -5.94 14.13 6.11
N PRO A 418 -6.30 12.85 6.25
CA PRO A 418 -5.95 12.05 7.42
C PRO A 418 -4.46 11.70 7.49
N GLU A 419 -3.79 11.50 6.35
CA GLU A 419 -2.41 11.02 6.37
C GLU A 419 -1.42 12.18 6.54
N ALA A 420 -1.55 13.32 5.84
CA ALA A 420 -0.55 14.40 5.95
C ALA A 420 -1.01 15.60 6.82
N ILE A 421 -2.19 16.15 6.51
CA ILE A 421 -2.68 17.41 7.06
C ILE A 421 -3.04 17.28 8.54
N ALA A 422 -3.77 16.24 8.93
CA ALA A 422 -4.15 16.03 10.31
C ALA A 422 -2.92 15.80 11.22
N PRO A 423 -1.97 14.90 10.90
CA PRO A 423 -0.78 14.72 11.72
C PRO A 423 0.10 15.97 11.81
N MET A 424 0.30 16.70 10.71
CA MET A 424 1.09 17.94 10.72
C MET A 424 0.46 19.02 11.61
N ARG A 425 -0.86 19.20 11.54
CA ARG A 425 -1.61 20.15 12.38
C ARG A 425 -1.58 19.76 13.84
N GLU A 426 -2.01 18.54 14.15
CA GLU A 426 -2.19 18.08 15.53
C GLU A 426 -0.88 18.04 16.31
N SER A 427 0.21 17.67 15.64
CA SER A 427 1.55 17.63 16.26
C SER A 427 2.22 19.01 16.36
N GLY A 428 1.72 20.01 15.64
CA GLY A 428 2.38 21.31 15.49
C GLY A 428 3.75 21.21 14.77
N ALA A 429 3.93 20.21 13.91
CA ALA A 429 5.20 19.93 13.23
C ALA A 429 5.74 21.14 12.43
N THR A 430 4.87 21.98 11.88
CA THR A 430 5.26 23.17 11.13
C THR A 430 6.01 24.19 11.99
N LYS A 431 5.69 24.28 13.29
CA LYS A 431 6.41 25.11 14.27
C LYS A 431 7.83 24.62 14.54
N GLN A 432 8.08 23.35 14.25
CA GLN A 432 9.42 22.73 14.34
C GLN A 432 10.16 22.78 13.01
N GLY A 433 9.65 23.49 12.00
CA GLY A 433 10.31 23.64 10.70
C GLY A 433 10.09 22.46 9.75
N HIS A 434 9.20 21.51 10.07
CA HIS A 434 8.72 20.54 9.07
C HIS A 434 7.79 21.25 8.09
N ARG A 435 7.74 20.77 6.84
CA ARG A 435 6.94 21.38 5.77
C ARG A 435 5.98 20.39 5.14
N LEU A 436 4.85 20.89 4.63
CA LEU A 436 3.90 20.12 3.83
C LEU A 436 3.64 20.85 2.52
N VAL A 437 3.96 20.20 1.40
CA VAL A 437 3.59 20.65 0.06
C VAL A 437 2.47 19.76 -0.48
N LEU A 438 1.40 20.40 -0.96
CA LEU A 438 0.32 19.71 -1.68
C LEU A 438 0.51 19.87 -3.18
N ALA A 439 0.41 18.76 -3.92
CA ALA A 439 0.41 18.76 -5.37
C ALA A 439 -1.03 18.67 -5.89
N GLU A 440 -1.54 19.76 -6.46
CA GLU A 440 -2.93 19.86 -6.89
C GLU A 440 -3.25 18.87 -8.00
N GLY A 441 -4.37 18.15 -7.88
CA GLY A 441 -4.84 17.19 -8.88
C GLY A 441 -4.09 15.85 -8.90
N MET A 442 -2.94 15.75 -8.24
CA MET A 442 -2.12 14.53 -8.25
C MET A 442 -2.70 13.41 -7.38
N ASN A 443 -2.54 12.18 -7.85
CA ASN A 443 -2.93 10.95 -7.15
C ASN A 443 -1.70 10.23 -6.57
N HIS A 444 -1.90 9.04 -5.99
CA HIS A 444 -0.82 8.27 -5.36
C HIS A 444 0.36 7.98 -6.28
N PHE A 445 0.08 7.67 -7.54
CA PHE A 445 1.05 7.13 -8.49
C PHE A 445 1.59 8.18 -9.46
N SER A 446 0.90 9.33 -9.60
CA SER A 446 1.22 10.36 -10.59
C SER A 446 2.39 11.27 -10.19
N LEU A 447 2.93 11.11 -8.97
CA LEU A 447 4.14 11.82 -8.52
C LEU A 447 5.43 11.03 -8.83
N ARG A 448 5.30 9.75 -9.20
CA ARG A 448 6.41 8.93 -9.70
C ARG A 448 6.90 9.49 -11.04
N SER A 449 8.13 9.17 -11.40
CA SER A 449 8.72 9.59 -12.68
C SER A 449 9.77 8.59 -13.09
N PHE A 450 9.69 8.15 -14.34
CA PHE A 450 10.52 7.08 -14.89
C PHE A 450 11.71 7.65 -15.64
N ARG A 451 12.70 6.80 -15.89
CA ARG A 451 13.91 7.17 -16.63
C ARG A 451 13.59 7.66 -18.03
N GLY A 452 14.28 8.72 -18.46
CA GLY A 452 14.26 9.21 -19.84
C GLY A 452 13.01 10.01 -20.18
N GLU A 453 12.26 10.47 -19.18
CA GLU A 453 11.18 11.43 -19.38
C GLU A 453 11.74 12.76 -19.91
N THR A 454 11.04 13.36 -20.88
CA THR A 454 11.51 14.58 -21.57
C THR A 454 11.47 15.82 -20.68
N GLN A 455 10.58 15.82 -19.69
CA GLN A 455 10.46 16.86 -18.69
C GLN A 455 11.00 16.33 -17.36
N PRO A 456 11.61 17.20 -16.54
CA PRO A 456 11.88 16.88 -15.15
C PRO A 456 10.66 16.32 -14.43
N ALA A 457 10.90 15.42 -13.48
CA ALA A 457 9.86 14.98 -12.57
C ALA A 457 9.17 16.18 -11.90
N VAL A 458 7.84 16.14 -11.77
CA VAL A 458 7.02 17.22 -11.19
C VAL A 458 7.57 17.70 -9.84
N VAL A 459 8.03 16.77 -9.00
CA VAL A 459 8.59 17.09 -7.67
C VAL A 459 10.11 17.21 -7.67
N GLY A 460 10.80 16.95 -8.78
CA GLY A 460 12.27 16.99 -8.89
C GLY A 460 12.89 18.29 -8.36
N PRO A 461 12.47 19.47 -8.86
CA PRO A 461 12.93 20.76 -8.33
C PRO A 461 12.64 20.92 -6.83
N LEU A 462 11.48 20.49 -6.34
CA LEU A 462 11.14 20.53 -4.92
C LEU A 462 12.08 19.64 -4.07
N LEU A 463 12.36 18.42 -4.53
CA LEU A 463 13.30 17.51 -3.86
C LEU A 463 14.68 18.15 -3.77
N LEU A 464 15.19 18.69 -4.88
CA LEU A 464 16.49 19.36 -4.93
C LEU A 464 16.56 20.56 -3.97
N ALA A 465 15.57 21.45 -4.02
CA ALA A 465 15.51 22.65 -3.18
C ALA A 465 15.54 22.31 -1.68
N TRP A 466 14.75 21.31 -1.27
CA TRP A 466 14.72 20.86 0.11
C TRP A 466 16.03 20.23 0.54
N ILE A 467 16.59 19.33 -0.28
CA ILE A 467 17.84 18.63 0.05
C ILE A 467 19.02 19.60 0.13
N ASN A 468 19.14 20.54 -0.81
CA ASN A 468 20.17 21.58 -0.78
C ASN A 468 20.15 22.36 0.54
N GLU A 469 18.96 22.81 0.95
CA GLU A 469 18.77 23.60 2.16
C GLU A 469 19.14 22.80 3.42
N GLN A 470 18.61 21.58 3.55
CA GLN A 470 18.79 20.78 4.77
C GLN A 470 20.18 20.16 4.89
N LEU A 471 20.89 19.92 3.78
CA LEU A 471 22.30 19.47 3.80
C LEU A 471 23.30 20.64 3.89
N GLY A 472 22.81 21.89 3.98
CA GLY A 472 23.64 23.08 4.14
C GLY A 472 24.58 23.33 2.96
N LEU A 473 24.15 23.02 1.74
CA LEU A 473 24.92 23.37 0.56
C LEU A 473 24.77 24.86 0.27
N ASN A 474 25.88 25.55 -0.03
CA ASN A 474 25.87 26.94 -0.49
C ASN A 474 25.41 27.01 -1.96
N GLU A 475 24.21 26.53 -2.22
CA GLU A 475 23.58 26.49 -3.53
C GLU A 475 22.60 27.64 -3.68
N ALA A 476 22.44 28.14 -4.91
CA ALA A 476 21.51 29.22 -5.20
C ALA A 476 20.03 28.80 -5.08
N PHE A 477 19.77 27.50 -4.95
CA PHE A 477 18.43 26.92 -5.02
C PHE A 477 18.08 26.16 -3.74
N THR A 478 17.27 26.79 -2.89
CA THR A 478 16.82 26.28 -1.59
C THR A 478 15.30 26.31 -1.50
N PHE A 479 14.72 25.54 -0.59
CA PHE A 479 13.26 25.51 -0.39
C PHE A 479 12.72 26.90 -0.01
N SER A 480 13.39 27.59 0.91
CA SER A 480 13.06 28.96 1.34
C SER A 480 13.27 30.01 0.26
N GLY A 481 14.15 29.76 -0.71
CA GLY A 481 14.38 30.63 -1.87
C GLY A 481 13.25 30.59 -2.91
N GLY A 482 12.36 29.59 -2.85
CA GLY A 482 11.30 29.39 -3.83
C GLY A 482 11.83 28.85 -5.17
N GLY A 483 11.06 29.02 -6.24
CA GLY A 483 11.48 28.63 -7.59
C GLY A 483 11.40 27.14 -7.91
N TRP A 484 10.91 26.32 -6.96
CA TRP A 484 10.80 24.87 -7.06
C TRP A 484 9.45 24.35 -7.55
N GLY A 485 8.57 25.23 -7.99
CA GLY A 485 7.28 24.88 -8.57
C GLY A 485 7.41 24.17 -9.93
N ASP A 486 6.28 23.66 -10.39
CA ASP A 486 6.11 23.00 -11.69
C ASP A 486 5.18 23.85 -12.59
N PRO A 487 5.42 23.92 -13.92
CA PRO A 487 4.61 24.72 -14.83
C PRO A 487 3.21 24.16 -15.10
N THR A 488 2.97 22.88 -14.81
CA THR A 488 1.72 22.17 -15.13
C THR A 488 0.92 21.75 -13.89
N VAL A 489 1.61 21.56 -12.76
CA VAL A 489 1.02 21.15 -11.50
C VAL A 489 1.28 22.23 -10.45
N ASN A 490 0.20 22.75 -9.85
CA ASN A 490 0.32 23.66 -8.72
C ASN A 490 0.88 22.91 -7.50
N LEU A 491 2.14 23.16 -7.18
CA LEU A 491 2.75 22.74 -5.91
C LEU A 491 2.57 23.87 -4.90
N VAL A 492 1.96 23.59 -3.77
CA VAL A 492 1.53 24.59 -2.79
C VAL A 492 2.08 24.25 -1.42
N ASP A 493 2.97 25.08 -0.87
CA ASP A 493 3.35 24.98 0.55
C ASP A 493 2.19 25.46 1.42
N VAL A 494 1.62 24.53 2.19
CA VAL A 494 0.48 24.81 3.07
C VAL A 494 0.89 24.92 4.54
N SER A 495 2.19 24.88 4.85
CA SER A 495 2.71 24.78 6.22
C SER A 495 2.22 25.90 7.14
N ASP A 496 2.16 27.14 6.65
CA ASP A 496 1.74 28.30 7.43
C ASP A 496 0.22 28.37 7.65
N ARG A 497 -0.53 27.43 7.06
CA ARG A 497 -1.99 27.30 7.18
C ARG A 497 -2.43 26.11 8.04
N LEU A 498 -1.48 25.37 8.62
CA LEU A 498 -1.75 24.16 9.39
C LEU A 498 -1.95 24.39 10.88
#